data_AF-A0A7C6J5C7-F1
#
_entry.id   AF-A0A7C6J5C7-F1
#
_cell.length_a   1.000
_cell.length_b   1.000
_cell.length_c   1.000
_cell.angle_alpha   90.00
_cell.angle_beta   90.00
_cell.angle_gamma   90.00
#
_symmetry.space_group_name_H-M   'P 1'
#
loop_
_entity.id
_entity.type
_entity.pdbx_description
1 polymer ?
#
loop_
_entity_poly.entity_id
_entity_poly.type
_entity_poly.pdbx_seq_one_letter_code
_entity_poly.pdbx_strand_id
1 'polypeptide(L)'
;MDGQTMLSLLTNKLAKFISILCIIIIASFLSPESRGIHDSVGDLEVTLKGSSVFTNINPQFAIEAIQKVTWNEETKTYSVEIDNETFSYYGVLDKNLNLQNSIIKNREGKLIKALGHDKRVTKVNSEKQQIEIAYYRGNRLKETKEFTYGSELFDSDILFLYLQQKLLKGTRDFKGCILQKARGIKVNAEFKLFQVNDLEKIAPEFDFPAVFKDRTKYNHEVYVYVMQLTGILKIFYPHKYYYAYENTYPYSLLAYWGGEPAAAEFHFFTRDKF
;
A
#
# COMPACT_ATOMS: atom_id res chain seq x y z
N MET A 1 0.12 -35.79 29.03
CA MET A 1 -0.96 -35.42 28.09
C MET A 1 -0.66 -34.04 27.51
N ASP A 2 0.23 -33.92 26.51
CA ASP A 2 0.97 -32.65 26.32
C ASP A 2 0.93 -32.06 24.90
N GLY A 3 0.34 -32.77 23.93
CA GLY A 3 0.33 -32.34 22.52
C GLY A 3 -0.60 -31.16 22.20
N GLN A 4 -1.79 -31.11 22.80
CA GLN A 4 -2.80 -30.10 22.47
C GLN A 4 -2.46 -28.70 23.01
N THR A 5 -1.80 -28.62 24.17
CA THR A 5 -1.49 -27.36 24.85
C THR A 5 -0.46 -26.52 24.09
N MET A 6 0.59 -27.14 23.56
CA MET A 6 1.61 -26.41 22.79
C MET A 6 1.07 -25.92 21.45
N LEU A 7 0.26 -26.73 20.75
CA LEU A 7 -0.37 -26.32 19.50
C LEU A 7 -1.34 -25.15 19.72
N SER A 8 -2.12 -25.17 20.81
CA SER A 8 -3.00 -24.07 21.23
C SER A 8 -2.24 -22.77 21.56
N LEU A 9 -1.08 -22.84 22.22
CA LEU A 9 -0.24 -21.66 22.45
C LEU A 9 0.39 -21.13 21.16
N LEU A 10 0.78 -22.02 20.23
CA LEU A 10 1.31 -21.64 18.91
C LEU A 10 0.23 -20.96 18.07
N THR A 11 -0.98 -21.51 17.98
CA THR A 11 -2.10 -20.85 17.26
C THR A 11 -2.52 -19.55 17.93
N ASN A 12 -2.50 -19.42 19.27
CA ASN A 12 -2.77 -18.13 19.93
C ASN A 12 -1.70 -17.07 19.67
N LYS A 13 -0.41 -17.44 19.69
CA LYS A 13 0.68 -16.51 19.36
C LYS A 13 0.66 -16.13 17.88
N LEU A 14 0.38 -17.09 17.00
CA LEU A 14 0.24 -16.85 15.56
C LEU A 14 -1.00 -16.00 15.27
N ALA A 15 -2.16 -16.27 15.87
CA ALA A 15 -3.39 -15.47 15.72
C ALA A 15 -3.22 -14.04 16.24
N LYS A 16 -2.46 -13.83 17.32
CA LYS A 16 -2.10 -12.48 17.78
C LYS A 16 -1.09 -11.80 16.86
N PHE A 17 -0.15 -12.54 16.27
CA PHE A 17 0.74 -12.01 15.22
C PHE A 17 -0.03 -11.66 13.93
N ILE A 18 -1.04 -12.46 13.57
CA ILE A 18 -1.95 -12.28 12.43
C ILE A 18 -2.85 -11.04 12.61
N SER A 19 -3.59 -10.96 13.72
CA SER A 19 -4.47 -9.80 13.98
C SER A 19 -3.69 -8.50 14.18
N ILE A 20 -2.46 -8.57 14.71
CA ILE A 20 -1.52 -7.44 14.70
C ILE A 20 -0.99 -7.13 13.28
N LEU A 21 -0.89 -8.11 12.37
CA LEU A 21 -0.54 -7.87 10.97
C LEU A 21 -1.66 -7.10 10.26
N CYS A 22 -2.94 -7.46 10.50
CA CYS A 22 -4.10 -6.77 9.94
C CYS A 22 -4.14 -5.28 10.29
N ILE A 23 -3.79 -4.91 11.55
CA ILE A 23 -3.71 -3.51 12.02
C ILE A 23 -2.54 -2.72 11.37
N ILE A 24 -1.68 -3.36 10.57
CA ILE A 24 -0.37 -2.85 10.13
C ILE A 24 -0.20 -2.82 8.60
N ILE A 25 -1.26 -3.10 7.84
CA ILE A 25 -1.31 -2.91 6.38
C ILE A 25 -1.40 -1.43 5.96
N ILE A 26 -1.56 -0.54 6.96
CA ILE A 26 -1.71 0.92 6.85
C ILE A 26 -0.52 1.67 6.17
N ALA A 27 0.67 1.07 5.94
CA ALA A 27 1.86 1.70 5.29
C ALA A 27 3.01 0.73 4.82
N SER A 28 4.00 1.19 3.97
CA SER A 28 5.17 0.59 3.17
C SER A 28 5.55 0.62 1.54
N PHE A 29 4.84 0.81 0.33
CA PHE A 29 4.43 0.06 -1.00
C PHE A 29 5.05 0.79 -2.24
N LEU A 30 5.15 0.37 -3.54
CA LEU A 30 5.18 -0.92 -4.31
C LEU A 30 6.51 -1.01 -5.17
N SER A 31 6.48 -1.14 -6.53
CA SER A 31 7.26 -1.99 -7.49
C SER A 31 8.71 -1.60 -7.90
N PRO A 32 9.42 -2.41 -8.75
CA PRO A 32 9.22 -2.61 -10.22
C PRO A 32 8.94 -4.10 -10.60
N GLU A 33 9.11 -4.70 -11.81
CA GLU A 33 9.62 -4.29 -13.14
C GLU A 33 8.87 -5.02 -14.32
N SER A 34 9.38 -6.09 -14.98
CA SER A 34 10.12 -6.09 -16.27
C SER A 34 9.35 -6.83 -17.40
N ARG A 35 9.47 -6.58 -18.71
CA ARG A 35 10.30 -5.66 -19.51
C ARG A 35 9.44 -4.95 -20.57
N GLY A 36 9.87 -3.75 -21.00
CA GLY A 36 9.35 -3.07 -22.19
C GLY A 36 9.88 -1.64 -22.25
N ILE A 37 10.47 -1.23 -23.38
CA ILE A 37 11.02 0.13 -23.56
C ILE A 37 9.91 1.01 -24.14
N HIS A 38 9.53 2.06 -23.41
CA HIS A 38 9.00 3.31 -23.96
C HIS A 38 9.19 4.42 -22.92
N ASP A 39 8.82 5.64 -23.31
CA ASP A 39 9.39 6.89 -22.84
C ASP A 39 9.00 7.29 -21.39
N SER A 40 9.62 8.36 -20.90
CA SER A 40 9.46 8.83 -19.52
C SER A 40 8.01 9.09 -19.13
N VAL A 41 7.65 8.72 -17.91
CA VAL A 41 6.42 9.20 -17.26
C VAL A 41 6.52 10.72 -17.16
N GLY A 42 5.75 11.42 -18.00
CA GLY A 42 5.71 12.87 -18.07
C GLY A 42 5.14 13.49 -16.79
N ASP A 43 5.25 14.83 -16.70
CA ASP A 43 5.12 15.64 -15.48
C ASP A 43 3.87 15.31 -14.64
N LEU A 44 4.03 14.38 -13.69
CA LEU A 44 2.94 13.82 -12.90
C LEU A 44 2.64 14.66 -11.65
N GLU A 45 2.34 15.96 -11.83
CA GLU A 45 1.81 16.79 -10.75
C GLU A 45 0.37 16.37 -10.40
N VAL A 46 0.23 15.66 -9.29
CA VAL A 46 -1.07 15.18 -8.79
C VAL A 46 -1.17 15.39 -7.29
N THR A 47 -2.17 16.17 -6.89
CA THR A 47 -2.65 16.24 -5.50
C THR A 47 -3.89 15.36 -5.38
N LEU A 48 -3.85 14.38 -4.48
CA LEU A 48 -4.98 13.51 -4.13
C LEU A 48 -5.37 13.77 -2.66
N LYS A 49 -6.67 13.84 -2.36
CA LYS A 49 -7.18 13.79 -1.00
C LYS A 49 -7.79 12.42 -0.75
N GLY A 50 -7.16 11.61 0.10
CA GLY A 50 -7.74 10.37 0.60
C GLY A 50 -8.71 10.62 1.75
N SER A 51 -9.72 9.77 1.89
CA SER A 51 -10.64 9.68 3.03
C SER A 51 -10.79 8.19 3.40
N SER A 52 -10.18 7.79 4.52
CA SER A 52 -9.98 6.39 4.88
C SER A 52 -10.98 5.91 5.93
N VAL A 53 -11.91 5.04 5.55
CA VAL A 53 -12.96 4.47 6.43
C VAL A 53 -12.57 3.07 6.90
N PHE A 54 -12.49 2.88 8.22
CA PHE A 54 -12.18 1.60 8.85
C PHE A 54 -13.45 0.99 9.43
N THR A 55 -13.77 -0.26 9.09
CA THR A 55 -15.00 -0.93 9.59
C THR A 55 -14.87 -1.44 11.02
N ASN A 56 -13.66 -1.84 11.43
CA ASN A 56 -13.41 -2.52 12.71
C ASN A 56 -13.00 -1.58 13.86
N ILE A 57 -13.18 -0.27 13.67
CA ILE A 57 -13.16 0.74 14.73
C ILE A 57 -14.52 1.44 14.64
N ASN A 58 -15.39 1.21 15.61
CA ASN A 58 -16.74 1.78 15.63
C ASN A 58 -16.70 3.15 16.35
N PRO A 59 -17.14 4.27 15.75
CA PRO A 59 -17.79 4.43 14.44
C PRO A 59 -16.83 4.62 13.25
N GLN A 60 -17.40 4.57 12.04
CA GLN A 60 -16.78 4.88 10.75
C GLN A 60 -16.15 6.30 10.72
N PHE A 61 -14.91 6.43 11.17
CA PHE A 61 -14.12 7.63 10.96
C PHE A 61 -13.47 7.61 9.58
N ALA A 62 -13.61 8.70 8.83
CA ALA A 62 -12.85 8.95 7.62
C ALA A 62 -11.55 9.69 7.99
N ILE A 63 -10.39 9.03 7.95
CA ILE A 63 -9.11 9.73 8.07
C ILE A 63 -8.83 10.43 6.75
N GLU A 64 -8.93 11.75 6.74
CA GLU A 64 -8.46 12.56 5.62
C GLU A 64 -6.93 12.54 5.57
N ALA A 65 -6.39 12.33 4.37
CA ALA A 65 -4.96 12.33 4.11
C ALA A 65 -4.68 13.07 2.80
N ILE A 66 -3.99 14.20 2.88
CA ILE A 66 -3.52 14.89 1.68
C ILE A 66 -2.27 14.16 1.21
N GLN A 67 -2.31 13.65 -0.03
CA GLN A 67 -1.13 13.26 -0.76
C GLN A 67 -0.79 14.32 -1.82
N LYS A 68 0.50 14.68 -1.87
CA LYS A 68 1.08 15.47 -2.95
C LYS A 68 2.16 14.66 -3.66
N VAL A 69 2.13 14.65 -4.98
CA VAL A 69 3.25 14.22 -5.84
C VAL A 69 3.76 15.46 -6.58
N THR A 70 5.03 15.79 -6.40
CA THR A 70 5.67 16.97 -7.04
C THR A 70 6.88 16.51 -7.86
N TRP A 71 7.04 17.01 -9.07
CA TRP A 71 8.26 16.78 -9.85
C TRP A 71 9.34 17.82 -9.51
N ASN A 72 10.61 17.42 -9.44
CA ASN A 72 11.74 18.33 -9.29
C ASN A 72 12.61 18.27 -10.55
N GLU A 73 12.66 19.40 -11.25
CA GLU A 73 13.40 19.58 -12.50
C GLU A 73 14.94 19.56 -12.33
N GLU A 74 15.47 20.01 -11.18
CA GLU A 74 16.91 20.06 -10.92
C GLU A 74 17.48 18.66 -10.62
N THR A 75 16.78 17.90 -9.77
CA THR A 75 17.21 16.55 -9.35
C THR A 75 16.66 15.43 -10.21
N LYS A 76 15.69 15.70 -11.10
CA LYS A 76 14.98 14.73 -11.94
C LYS A 76 14.34 13.58 -11.14
N THR A 77 13.72 13.96 -10.02
CA THR A 77 13.04 13.06 -9.06
C THR A 77 11.65 13.57 -8.69
N TYR A 78 10.73 12.66 -8.38
CA TYR A 78 9.47 13.01 -7.72
C TYR A 78 9.62 13.07 -6.20
N SER A 79 9.06 14.08 -5.54
CA SER A 79 8.71 14.00 -4.11
C SER A 79 7.31 13.39 -3.96
N VAL A 80 7.13 12.58 -2.92
CA VAL A 80 5.82 12.08 -2.49
C VAL A 80 5.64 12.38 -1.02
N GLU A 81 4.68 13.23 -0.72
CA GLU A 81 4.32 13.68 0.62
C GLU A 81 2.92 13.17 0.97
N ILE A 82 2.75 12.61 2.17
CA ILE A 82 1.44 12.28 2.74
C ILE A 82 1.43 12.76 4.18
N ASP A 83 0.44 13.56 4.57
CA ASP A 83 0.29 14.05 5.94
C ASP A 83 -1.15 13.89 6.44
N ASN A 84 -1.29 13.36 7.67
CA ASN A 84 -2.55 13.23 8.40
C ASN A 84 -2.29 13.11 9.92
N GLU A 85 -3.33 13.13 10.74
CA GLU A 85 -3.21 13.05 12.21
C GLU A 85 -2.49 11.78 12.71
N THR A 86 -2.51 10.69 11.93
CA THR A 86 -1.97 9.37 12.31
C THR A 86 -0.49 9.20 11.95
N PHE A 87 -0.04 9.72 10.80
CA PHE A 87 1.35 9.64 10.34
C PHE A 87 1.72 10.74 9.33
N SER A 88 3.02 10.93 9.13
CA SER A 88 3.58 11.64 7.97
C SER A 88 4.55 10.75 7.19
N TYR A 89 4.49 10.82 5.87
CA TYR A 89 5.40 10.15 4.94
C TYR A 89 6.03 11.18 4.00
N TYR A 90 7.33 11.05 3.79
CA TYR A 90 8.07 11.71 2.72
C TYR A 90 8.89 10.66 1.97
N GLY A 91 8.83 10.66 0.64
CA GLY A 91 9.64 9.79 -0.20
C GLY A 91 10.17 10.52 -1.43
N VAL A 92 11.34 10.09 -1.92
CA VAL A 92 11.95 10.56 -3.17
C VAL A 92 12.03 9.39 -4.14
N LEU A 93 11.54 9.59 -5.37
CA LEU A 93 11.51 8.58 -6.43
C LEU A 93 12.33 9.04 -7.64
N ASP A 94 12.90 8.11 -8.40
CA ASP A 94 13.44 8.44 -9.73
C ASP A 94 12.32 8.81 -10.74
N LYS A 95 12.71 9.22 -11.94
CA LYS A 95 11.78 9.46 -13.08
C LYS A 95 10.93 8.25 -13.49
N ASN A 96 11.25 7.06 -12.99
CA ASN A 96 10.53 5.81 -13.21
C ASN A 96 9.74 5.40 -11.94
N LEU A 97 9.49 6.33 -11.03
CA LEU A 97 8.77 6.14 -9.76
C LEU A 97 9.41 5.13 -8.78
N ASN A 98 10.64 4.68 -9.02
CA ASN A 98 11.38 3.78 -8.12
C ASN A 98 11.89 4.53 -6.89
N LEU A 99 11.61 3.99 -5.70
CA LEU A 99 12.05 4.56 -4.43
C LEU A 99 13.58 4.73 -4.34
N GLN A 100 14.04 5.93 -3.99
CA GLN A 100 15.44 6.22 -3.67
C GLN A 100 15.64 6.33 -2.15
N ASN A 101 14.72 7.00 -1.46
CA ASN A 101 14.66 7.04 0.00
C ASN A 101 13.25 7.40 0.49
N SER A 102 12.93 7.05 1.74
CA SER A 102 11.72 7.54 2.42
C SER A 102 11.90 7.69 3.93
N ILE A 103 11.14 8.59 4.54
CA ILE A 103 10.96 8.70 5.98
C ILE A 103 9.46 8.64 6.27
N ILE A 104 9.05 7.75 7.18
CA ILE A 104 7.72 7.78 7.80
C ILE A 104 7.84 8.06 9.29
N LYS A 105 6.95 8.89 9.83
CA LYS A 105 6.82 9.20 11.26
C LYS A 105 5.38 8.93 11.68
N ASN A 106 5.20 7.98 12.58
CA ASN A 106 3.90 7.69 13.18
C ASN A 106 3.64 8.68 14.32
N ARG A 107 2.41 9.18 14.42
CA ARG A 107 1.93 10.10 15.47
C ARG A 107 1.01 9.39 16.47
N GLU A 108 0.19 8.45 16.00
CA GLU A 108 -0.87 7.81 16.79
C GLU A 108 -0.32 6.72 17.75
N GLY A 109 -0.71 6.82 19.03
CA GLY A 109 -0.12 6.02 20.11
C GLY A 109 -0.40 4.51 20.03
N LYS A 110 -1.53 4.08 19.45
CA LYS A 110 -1.84 2.64 19.28
C LYS A 110 -1.01 2.05 18.15
N LEU A 111 -0.93 2.72 17.00
CA LEU A 111 -0.10 2.36 15.85
C LEU A 111 1.38 2.27 16.27
N ILE A 112 1.90 3.27 16.97
CA ILE A 112 3.25 3.29 17.56
C ILE A 112 3.50 2.11 18.52
N LYS A 113 2.47 1.68 19.27
CA LYS A 113 2.55 0.51 20.18
C LYS A 113 2.51 -0.82 19.41
N ALA A 114 1.69 -0.93 18.37
CA ALA A 114 1.56 -2.14 17.56
C ALA A 114 2.79 -2.37 16.66
N LEU A 115 3.31 -1.31 16.03
CA LEU A 115 4.54 -1.32 15.24
C LEU A 115 5.79 -1.54 16.10
N GLY A 116 5.84 -0.93 17.28
CA GLY A 116 7.02 -0.89 18.15
C GLY A 116 7.99 0.25 17.84
N HIS A 117 7.82 0.92 16.69
CA HIS A 117 8.59 2.08 16.23
C HIS A 117 7.66 3.29 15.97
N ASP A 118 8.21 4.49 16.12
CA ASP A 118 7.55 5.76 15.81
C ASP A 118 8.13 6.48 14.58
N LYS A 119 9.32 6.06 14.12
CA LYS A 119 9.94 6.54 12.89
C LYS A 119 10.65 5.40 12.17
N ARG A 120 10.53 5.36 10.86
CA ARG A 120 11.29 4.48 9.96
C ARG A 120 11.94 5.32 8.88
N VAL A 121 13.22 5.07 8.63
CA VAL A 121 14.00 5.64 7.53
C VAL A 121 14.36 4.50 6.57
N THR A 122 14.22 4.75 5.27
CA THR A 122 14.55 3.80 4.22
C THR A 122 15.51 4.47 3.24
N LYS A 123 16.59 3.77 2.88
CA LYS A 123 17.54 4.20 1.85
C LYS A 123 17.71 3.08 0.84
N VAL A 124 17.81 3.43 -0.43
CA VAL A 124 18.15 2.50 -1.51
C VAL A 124 19.58 2.76 -1.96
N ASN A 125 20.41 1.72 -1.97
CA ASN A 125 21.72 1.71 -2.60
C ASN A 125 21.59 0.99 -3.94
N SER A 126 21.56 1.76 -5.02
CA SER A 126 21.28 1.25 -6.36
C SER A 126 22.44 0.45 -6.96
N GLU A 127 23.68 0.74 -6.55
CA GLU A 127 24.89 0.02 -7.00
C GLU A 127 24.92 -1.42 -6.45
N LYS A 128 24.52 -1.60 -5.20
CA LYS A 128 24.49 -2.90 -4.50
C LYS A 128 23.16 -3.63 -4.63
N GLN A 129 22.17 -3.01 -5.27
CA GLN A 129 20.78 -3.46 -5.28
C GLN A 129 20.22 -3.73 -3.87
N GLN A 130 20.47 -2.83 -2.91
CA GLN A 130 20.05 -3.01 -1.51
C GLN A 130 19.08 -1.93 -1.02
N ILE A 131 18.12 -2.31 -0.19
CA ILE A 131 17.27 -1.41 0.60
C ILE A 131 17.65 -1.59 2.09
N GLU A 132 18.15 -0.52 2.70
CA GLU A 132 18.34 -0.40 4.16
C GLU A 132 17.06 0.18 4.78
N ILE A 133 16.53 -0.48 5.82
CA ILE A 133 15.41 0.04 6.62
C ILE A 133 15.83 0.16 8.08
N ALA A 134 15.98 1.39 8.57
CA ALA A 134 16.32 1.71 9.94
C ALA A 134 15.07 2.13 10.73
N TYR A 135 14.78 1.44 11.84
CA TYR A 135 13.60 1.64 12.67
C TYR A 135 13.98 2.31 13.98
N TYR A 136 13.17 3.25 14.46
CA TYR A 136 13.49 4.08 15.63
C TYR A 136 12.36 4.11 16.66
N ARG A 137 12.74 4.41 17.90
CA ARG A 137 11.82 4.83 18.96
C ARG A 137 12.35 6.13 19.57
N GLY A 138 11.67 7.23 19.29
CA GLY A 138 12.19 8.58 19.47
C GLY A 138 13.52 8.75 18.74
N ASN A 139 14.55 9.11 19.49
CA ASN A 139 15.90 9.29 18.95
C ASN A 139 16.75 8.00 18.95
N ARG A 140 16.26 6.89 19.51
CA ARG A 140 17.02 5.63 19.60
C ARG A 140 16.73 4.71 18.40
N LEU A 141 17.79 4.27 17.71
CA LEU A 141 17.72 3.17 16.74
C LEU A 141 17.30 1.87 17.46
N LYS A 142 16.34 1.15 16.88
CA LYS A 142 15.74 -0.08 17.41
C LYS A 142 16.27 -1.33 16.72
N GLU A 143 16.26 -1.33 15.39
CA GLU A 143 16.80 -2.37 14.51
C GLU A 143 17.08 -1.74 13.13
N THR A 144 17.95 -2.37 12.36
CA THR A 144 18.12 -2.13 10.92
C THR A 144 17.91 -3.45 10.21
N LYS A 145 17.23 -3.42 9.05
CA LYS A 145 17.03 -4.60 8.19
C LYS A 145 17.44 -4.25 6.76
N GLU A 146 18.24 -5.12 6.16
CA GLU A 146 18.67 -5.00 4.77
C GLU A 146 17.93 -6.01 3.88
N PHE A 147 17.57 -5.58 2.67
CA PHE A 147 16.93 -6.43 1.67
C PHE A 147 17.56 -6.17 0.31
N THR A 148 18.06 -7.20 -0.37
CA THR A 148 18.34 -7.08 -1.80
C THR A 148 17.04 -6.76 -2.53
N TYR A 149 16.99 -5.70 -3.32
CA TYR A 149 15.87 -5.47 -4.24
C TYR A 149 16.15 -6.18 -5.56
N GLY A 150 15.17 -6.96 -6.01
CA GLY A 150 15.17 -7.51 -7.35
C GLY A 150 14.43 -6.58 -8.30
N SER A 151 14.43 -6.94 -9.59
CA SER A 151 13.50 -6.37 -10.57
C SER A 151 12.06 -6.39 -10.04
N GLU A 152 11.59 -7.54 -9.54
CA GLU A 152 10.23 -7.74 -9.04
C GLU A 152 10.07 -7.45 -7.52
N LEU A 153 10.82 -6.48 -6.95
CA LEU A 153 10.63 -6.07 -5.55
C LEU A 153 9.79 -4.79 -5.43
N PHE A 154 8.60 -5.02 -4.92
CA PHE A 154 7.61 -4.07 -4.47
C PHE A 154 7.71 -3.88 -2.92
N ASP A 155 6.92 -3.00 -2.28
CA ASP A 155 7.03 -2.52 -0.87
C ASP A 155 5.64 -2.67 -0.08
N SER A 156 5.22 -1.94 1.01
CA SER A 156 3.74 -1.70 1.46
C SER A 156 2.77 -0.37 1.87
N ASP A 157 2.59 1.03 1.76
CA ASP A 157 2.93 2.51 1.27
C ASP A 157 2.38 3.01 -0.11
N ILE A 158 3.25 3.52 -1.01
CA ILE A 158 2.96 4.26 -2.27
C ILE A 158 2.57 3.33 -3.43
N LEU A 159 1.79 2.29 -3.10
CA LEU A 159 1.26 1.21 -3.94
C LEU A 159 0.86 1.74 -5.29
N PHE A 160 0.02 2.74 -5.16
CA PHE A 160 -0.91 3.13 -6.15
C PHE A 160 -0.22 3.89 -7.27
N LEU A 161 0.94 4.52 -7.02
CA LEU A 161 1.80 5.10 -8.06
C LEU A 161 2.39 4.03 -8.96
N TYR A 162 2.75 2.87 -8.40
CA TYR A 162 3.32 1.78 -9.17
C TYR A 162 2.26 0.97 -9.91
N LEU A 163 1.06 0.78 -9.34
CA LEU A 163 -0.07 0.23 -10.11
C LEU A 163 -0.56 1.22 -11.18
N GLN A 164 -0.60 2.52 -10.90
CA GLN A 164 -0.82 3.57 -11.89
C GLN A 164 0.24 3.51 -12.99
N GLN A 165 1.52 3.27 -12.65
CA GLN A 165 2.55 3.00 -13.66
C GLN A 165 2.29 1.72 -14.46
N LYS A 166 1.81 0.64 -13.83
CA LYS A 166 1.43 -0.58 -14.55
C LYS A 166 0.23 -0.32 -15.49
N LEU A 167 -0.72 0.55 -15.14
CA LEU A 167 -1.76 1.06 -16.07
C LEU A 167 -1.17 1.88 -17.23
N LEU A 168 -0.31 2.85 -16.93
CA LEU A 168 0.40 3.68 -17.93
C LEU A 168 1.22 2.82 -18.92
N LYS A 169 1.76 1.68 -18.46
CA LYS A 169 2.48 0.69 -19.27
C LYS A 169 1.56 -0.36 -19.92
N GLY A 170 0.25 -0.21 -19.89
CA GLY A 170 -0.73 -1.16 -20.45
C GLY A 170 -0.68 -2.56 -19.85
N THR A 171 -0.04 -2.74 -18.70
CA THR A 171 0.06 -4.03 -18.02
C THR A 171 -1.32 -4.40 -17.45
N ARG A 172 -1.69 -5.68 -17.52
CA ARG A 172 -2.97 -6.19 -16.99
C ARG A 172 -2.77 -7.16 -15.82
N ASP A 173 -2.05 -8.24 -16.08
CA ASP A 173 -1.81 -9.30 -15.09
C ASP A 173 -0.31 -9.44 -14.87
N PHE A 174 0.13 -9.50 -13.61
CA PHE A 174 1.53 -9.66 -13.24
C PHE A 174 1.69 -10.29 -11.84
N LYS A 175 2.93 -10.58 -11.43
CA LYS A 175 3.29 -11.11 -10.10
C LYS A 175 4.41 -10.28 -9.48
N GLY A 176 4.73 -10.53 -8.22
CA GLY A 176 5.80 -9.78 -7.56
C GLY A 176 5.99 -10.12 -6.10
N CYS A 177 7.07 -9.59 -5.53
CA CYS A 177 7.36 -9.64 -4.10
C CYS A 177 7.07 -8.30 -3.45
N ILE A 178 6.34 -8.26 -2.34
CA ILE A 178 5.91 -7.06 -1.60
C ILE A 178 6.72 -6.98 -0.30
N LEU A 179 7.52 -5.92 -0.12
CA LEU A 179 8.35 -5.62 1.05
C LEU A 179 7.55 -4.80 2.06
N GLN A 180 6.97 -5.48 3.04
CA GLN A 180 6.24 -4.88 4.13
C GLN A 180 7.23 -4.16 5.07
N LYS A 181 7.67 -2.94 4.71
CA LYS A 181 8.61 -2.10 5.49
C LYS A 181 8.13 -1.73 6.90
N ALA A 182 6.90 -2.01 7.31
CA ALA A 182 6.43 -1.73 8.66
C ALA A 182 6.84 -2.86 9.63
N ARG A 183 7.09 -4.06 9.09
CA ARG A 183 7.67 -5.23 9.77
C ARG A 183 9.05 -5.66 9.27
N GLY A 184 9.43 -5.27 8.06
CA GLY A 184 10.59 -5.78 7.35
C GLY A 184 10.43 -7.25 6.98
N ILE A 185 9.36 -7.57 6.23
CA ILE A 185 9.12 -8.92 5.68
C ILE A 185 8.83 -8.82 4.17
N LYS A 186 9.03 -9.92 3.45
CA LYS A 186 8.72 -10.05 2.02
C LYS A 186 7.57 -11.04 1.82
N VAL A 187 6.55 -10.67 1.04
CA VAL A 187 5.37 -11.51 0.75
C VAL A 187 5.07 -11.52 -0.75
N ASN A 188 4.88 -12.69 -1.37
CA ASN A 188 4.66 -12.74 -2.82
C ASN A 188 3.17 -12.60 -3.16
N ALA A 189 2.86 -11.82 -4.20
CA ALA A 189 1.49 -11.55 -4.65
C ALA A 189 1.31 -11.73 -6.16
N GLU A 190 0.07 -11.93 -6.56
CA GLU A 190 -0.39 -11.85 -7.95
C GLU A 190 -1.43 -10.73 -8.09
N PHE A 191 -1.39 -10.02 -9.21
CA PHE A 191 -2.21 -8.87 -9.53
C PHE A 191 -2.92 -9.11 -10.86
N LYS A 192 -4.21 -8.76 -10.94
CA LYS A 192 -5.02 -8.89 -12.16
C LYS A 192 -5.89 -7.66 -12.40
N LEU A 193 -5.97 -7.19 -13.64
CA LEU A 193 -6.66 -5.96 -13.99
C LEU A 193 -8.05 -6.20 -14.59
N PHE A 194 -9.07 -5.80 -13.84
CA PHE A 194 -10.46 -5.76 -14.27
C PHE A 194 -10.85 -4.34 -14.70
N GLN A 195 -11.83 -4.25 -15.58
CA GLN A 195 -12.49 -3.01 -15.99
C GLN A 195 -13.97 -3.18 -15.64
N VAL A 196 -14.51 -2.31 -14.80
CA VAL A 196 -15.84 -2.52 -14.18
C VAL A 196 -16.59 -1.21 -14.03
N ASN A 197 -17.92 -1.29 -14.06
CA ASN A 197 -18.84 -0.21 -13.67
C ASN A 197 -19.53 -0.49 -12.32
N ASP A 198 -19.01 -1.46 -11.57
CA ASP A 198 -19.68 -2.03 -10.40
C ASP A 198 -18.66 -2.75 -9.49
N LEU A 199 -18.27 -2.11 -8.39
CA LEU A 199 -17.26 -2.67 -7.46
C LEU A 199 -17.79 -3.88 -6.68
N GLU A 200 -19.09 -3.90 -6.41
CA GLU A 200 -19.77 -4.94 -5.63
C GLU A 200 -19.72 -6.30 -6.37
N LYS A 201 -19.70 -6.29 -7.71
CA LYS A 201 -19.63 -7.52 -8.54
C LYS A 201 -18.28 -8.24 -8.51
N ILE A 202 -17.17 -7.54 -8.26
CA ILE A 202 -15.82 -8.14 -8.20
C ILE A 202 -15.35 -8.47 -6.78
N ALA A 203 -16.03 -7.90 -5.78
CA ALA A 203 -15.74 -8.10 -4.37
C ALA A 203 -17.02 -8.40 -3.55
N PRO A 204 -17.90 -9.34 -3.98
CA PRO A 204 -19.17 -9.61 -3.33
C PRO A 204 -19.03 -10.19 -1.91
N GLU A 205 -17.83 -10.56 -1.50
CA GLU A 205 -17.54 -10.97 -0.13
C GLU A 205 -17.55 -9.82 0.90
N PHE A 206 -17.58 -8.54 0.47
CA PHE A 206 -17.51 -7.35 1.33
C PHE A 206 -18.83 -6.58 1.44
N ASP A 207 -19.20 -6.14 2.65
CA ASP A 207 -20.23 -5.10 2.81
C ASP A 207 -19.63 -3.70 2.67
N PHE A 208 -19.79 -3.10 1.49
CA PHE A 208 -19.24 -1.77 1.20
C PHE A 208 -19.92 -0.66 2.01
N PRO A 209 -19.16 0.31 2.59
CA PRO A 209 -19.73 1.51 3.21
C PRO A 209 -20.60 2.31 2.24
N ALA A 210 -21.58 3.05 2.76
CA ALA A 210 -22.52 3.84 1.95
C ALA A 210 -21.81 4.83 0.99
N VAL A 211 -20.67 5.39 1.39
CA VAL A 211 -19.85 6.30 0.56
C VAL A 211 -19.19 5.63 -0.64
N PHE A 212 -19.01 4.30 -0.63
CA PHE A 212 -18.57 3.49 -1.77
C PHE A 212 -19.74 3.05 -2.66
N LYS A 213 -20.90 2.78 -2.06
CA LYS A 213 -22.15 2.45 -2.77
C LYS A 213 -22.77 3.67 -3.49
N ASP A 214 -22.30 4.88 -3.20
CA ASP A 214 -22.67 6.12 -3.87
C ASP A 214 -22.13 6.19 -5.31
N ARG A 215 -22.87 5.57 -6.23
CA ARG A 215 -22.54 5.51 -7.66
C ARG A 215 -22.54 6.88 -8.36
N THR A 216 -23.00 7.97 -7.74
CA THR A 216 -22.89 9.32 -8.33
C THR A 216 -21.43 9.76 -8.50
N LYS A 217 -20.52 9.21 -7.67
CA LYS A 217 -19.08 9.46 -7.73
C LYS A 217 -18.34 8.57 -8.74
N TYR A 218 -18.95 7.46 -9.13
CA TYR A 218 -18.35 6.40 -9.96
C TYR A 218 -19.26 6.00 -11.14
N ASN A 219 -19.95 6.96 -11.76
CA ASN A 219 -20.86 6.72 -12.87
C ASN A 219 -20.13 6.51 -14.23
N HIS A 220 -18.98 5.85 -14.20
CA HIS A 220 -18.09 5.56 -15.32
C HIS A 220 -17.37 4.23 -15.05
N GLU A 221 -16.80 3.61 -16.09
CA GLU A 221 -15.97 2.43 -15.89
C GLU A 221 -14.66 2.81 -15.18
N VAL A 222 -14.20 1.94 -14.28
CA VAL A 222 -12.97 2.11 -13.50
C VAL A 222 -12.06 0.89 -13.68
N TYR A 223 -10.75 1.12 -13.61
CA TYR A 223 -9.75 0.07 -13.64
C TYR A 223 -9.50 -0.43 -12.22
N VAL A 224 -9.73 -1.71 -11.96
CA VAL A 224 -9.51 -2.33 -10.64
C VAL A 224 -8.48 -3.43 -10.70
N TYR A 225 -7.36 -3.20 -10.02
CA TYR A 225 -6.38 -4.24 -9.75
C TYR A 225 -6.80 -5.07 -8.54
N VAL A 226 -7.01 -6.37 -8.74
CA VAL A 226 -7.19 -7.35 -7.67
C VAL A 226 -5.83 -7.97 -7.34
N MET A 227 -5.32 -7.66 -6.17
CA MET A 227 -4.13 -8.24 -5.56
C MET A 227 -4.53 -9.43 -4.67
N GLN A 228 -3.81 -10.55 -4.76
CA GLN A 228 -3.93 -11.66 -3.82
C GLN A 228 -2.54 -12.20 -3.44
N LEU A 229 -2.35 -12.59 -2.18
CA LEU A 229 -1.12 -13.27 -1.76
C LEU A 229 -0.98 -14.66 -2.41
N THR A 230 0.24 -15.15 -2.50
CA THR A 230 0.59 -16.41 -3.18
C THR A 230 1.46 -17.31 -2.30
N GLY A 231 1.63 -18.57 -2.71
CA GLY A 231 2.34 -19.58 -1.94
C GLY A 231 1.67 -19.88 -0.60
N ILE A 232 2.46 -20.27 0.41
CA ILE A 232 1.96 -20.69 1.74
C ILE A 232 1.13 -19.59 2.44
N LEU A 233 1.43 -18.31 2.18
CA LEU A 233 0.70 -17.19 2.78
C LEU A 233 -0.75 -17.11 2.30
N LYS A 234 -1.06 -17.57 1.07
CA LYS A 234 -2.43 -17.65 0.54
C LYS A 234 -3.34 -18.58 1.34
N ILE A 235 -2.76 -19.56 2.06
CA ILE A 235 -3.50 -20.51 2.90
C ILE A 235 -3.91 -19.85 4.23
N PHE A 236 -3.03 -19.06 4.82
CA PHE A 236 -3.30 -18.34 6.08
C PHE A 236 -3.99 -16.99 5.89
N TYR A 237 -3.88 -16.41 4.70
CA TYR A 237 -4.49 -15.15 4.29
C TYR A 237 -5.04 -15.30 2.85
N PRO A 238 -6.22 -15.92 2.68
CA PRO A 238 -6.84 -16.09 1.36
C PRO A 238 -7.42 -14.78 0.81
N HIS A 239 -7.50 -13.74 1.64
CA HIS A 239 -8.10 -12.45 1.33
C HIS A 239 -7.38 -11.71 0.19
N LYS A 240 -8.15 -10.85 -0.49
CA LYS A 240 -7.69 -10.01 -1.59
C LYS A 240 -7.62 -8.55 -1.14
N TYR A 241 -6.92 -7.76 -1.94
CA TYR A 241 -6.85 -6.30 -1.85
C TYR A 241 -7.13 -5.73 -3.24
N TYR A 242 -7.77 -4.56 -3.30
CA TYR A 242 -8.36 -4.01 -4.51
C TYR A 242 -7.97 -2.54 -4.63
N TYR A 243 -7.49 -2.14 -5.81
CA TYR A 243 -7.09 -0.76 -6.09
C TYR A 243 -7.82 -0.27 -7.34
N ALA A 244 -8.76 0.66 -7.17
CA ALA A 244 -9.57 1.24 -8.23
C ALA A 244 -9.01 2.59 -8.70
N TYR A 245 -9.04 2.80 -10.02
CA TYR A 245 -8.52 3.96 -10.72
C TYR A 245 -9.51 4.48 -11.75
N GLU A 246 -9.41 5.76 -12.07
CA GLU A 246 -10.02 6.32 -13.29
C GLU A 246 -9.64 5.46 -14.50
N ASN A 247 -10.54 5.24 -15.45
CA ASN A 247 -10.20 4.60 -16.73
C ASN A 247 -9.53 5.55 -17.74
N THR A 248 -9.44 6.85 -17.41
CA THR A 248 -8.79 7.91 -18.18
C THR A 248 -7.41 8.25 -17.64
N TYR A 249 -6.48 8.63 -18.52
CA TYR A 249 -5.18 9.21 -18.14
C TYR A 249 -5.36 10.42 -17.19
N PRO A 250 -4.56 10.59 -16.11
CA PRO A 250 -3.34 9.83 -15.75
C PRO A 250 -3.61 8.56 -14.94
N TYR A 251 -4.86 8.07 -14.90
CA TYR A 251 -5.34 7.00 -14.04
C TYR A 251 -5.16 7.35 -12.55
N SER A 252 -5.87 8.38 -12.07
CA SER A 252 -5.83 8.76 -10.66
C SER A 252 -6.38 7.63 -9.78
N LEU A 253 -5.80 7.39 -8.60
CA LEU A 253 -6.37 6.47 -7.63
C LEU A 253 -7.73 7.01 -7.17
N LEU A 254 -8.76 6.15 -7.20
CA LEU A 254 -10.13 6.45 -6.79
C LEU A 254 -10.52 5.75 -5.49
N ALA A 255 -10.06 4.51 -5.30
CA ALA A 255 -10.29 3.76 -4.06
C ALA A 255 -9.26 2.65 -3.81
N TYR A 256 -9.14 2.25 -2.55
CA TYR A 256 -8.51 1.01 -2.10
C TYR A 256 -9.44 0.30 -1.10
N TRP A 257 -9.58 -1.03 -1.18
CA TRP A 257 -10.22 -1.81 -0.11
C TRP A 257 -9.64 -3.23 -0.02
N GLY A 258 -9.84 -3.91 1.10
CA GLY A 258 -9.44 -5.31 1.23
C GLY A 258 -9.29 -5.82 2.66
N GLY A 259 -8.67 -6.99 2.77
CA GLY A 259 -8.47 -7.71 4.03
C GLY A 259 -9.57 -8.74 4.31
N GLU A 260 -9.65 -9.19 5.56
CA GLU A 260 -10.74 -10.05 6.02
C GLU A 260 -12.07 -9.29 5.96
N PRO A 261 -13.15 -9.81 5.33
CA PRO A 261 -14.37 -9.02 5.11
C PRO A 261 -15.02 -8.42 6.36
N ALA A 262 -14.97 -9.13 7.49
CA ALA A 262 -15.48 -8.65 8.78
C ALA A 262 -14.57 -7.61 9.47
N ALA A 263 -13.41 -7.30 8.87
CA ALA A 263 -12.39 -6.38 9.37
C ALA A 263 -11.87 -5.42 8.29
N ALA A 264 -12.59 -5.30 7.17
CA ALA A 264 -12.08 -4.71 5.94
C ALA A 264 -11.82 -3.20 6.02
N GLU A 265 -10.75 -2.77 5.36
CA GLU A 265 -10.39 -1.36 5.20
C GLU A 265 -10.98 -0.82 3.89
N PHE A 266 -11.46 0.44 3.89
CA PHE A 266 -12.08 1.08 2.71
C PHE A 266 -11.64 2.54 2.58
N HIS A 267 -10.76 2.84 1.64
CA HIS A 267 -10.17 4.16 1.41
C HIS A 267 -10.71 4.76 0.12
N PHE A 268 -11.45 5.85 0.21
CA PHE A 268 -11.91 6.65 -0.93
C PHE A 268 -10.86 7.73 -1.26
N PHE A 269 -10.73 8.15 -2.52
CA PHE A 269 -9.87 9.28 -2.89
C PHE A 269 -10.63 10.29 -3.77
N THR A 270 -10.68 11.54 -3.35
CA THR A 270 -11.10 12.69 -4.15
C THR A 270 -9.88 13.37 -4.76
N ARG A 271 -10.06 13.97 -5.95
CA ARG A 271 -9.10 14.90 -6.52
C ARG A 271 -9.59 16.32 -6.26
N ASP A 272 -8.76 17.15 -5.65
CA ASP A 272 -8.99 18.60 -5.65
C ASP A 272 -8.90 19.09 -7.10
N LYS A 273 -9.92 19.83 -7.54
CA LYS A 273 -9.80 20.70 -8.71
C LYS A 273 -9.21 22.02 -8.23
N PHE A 274 -8.02 22.34 -8.73
CA PHE A 274 -7.52 23.72 -8.78
C PHE A 274 -8.30 24.50 -9.85
#